data_AF-A0AAP4VEY1-F1
#
_entry.id   AF-A0AAP4VEY1-F1
#
_cell.length_a   1.000
_cell.length_b   1.000
_cell.length_c   1.000
_cell.angle_alpha   90.00
_cell.angle_beta   90.00
_cell.angle_gamma   90.00
#
_symmetry.space_group_name_H-M   'P 1'
#
loop_
_entity.id
_entity.type
_entity.pdbx_description
1 polymer ?
#
loop_
_entity_poly.entity_id
_entity_poly.type
_entity_poly.pdbx_seq_one_letter_code
_entity_poly.pdbx_strand_id
1 'polypeptide(L)'
;MAKIEVTNSMIAAAMDIGTRTGLFAPGPKRDDVIKMIEGVLSFVGAHAADRFNCRVRTADGKKEVRGRIVGPAPERRGFFRVETEDGKQLFLSGNEIYPYSTYKPR
;
A
#
# COMPACT_ATOMS: atom_id res chain seq x y z
N MET A 1 7.98 16.54 4.14
CA MET A 1 7.36 15.30 3.61
C MET A 1 8.34 14.65 2.65
N ALA A 2 8.65 13.36 2.82
CA ALA A 2 9.45 12.64 1.83
C ALA A 2 8.53 12.25 0.67
N LYS A 3 8.77 12.82 -0.52
CA LYS A 3 8.12 12.39 -1.76
C LYS A 3 8.60 10.95 -2.03
N ILE A 4 7.68 9.99 -2.05
CA ILE A 4 8.02 8.62 -2.45
C ILE A 4 8.31 8.66 -3.95
N GLU A 5 9.57 8.46 -4.32
CA GLU A 5 9.97 8.38 -5.72
C GLU A 5 9.60 7.02 -6.30
N VAL A 6 9.01 7.02 -7.50
CA VAL A 6 8.69 5.78 -8.22
C VAL A 6 9.99 5.17 -8.73
N THR A 7 10.36 4.02 -8.21
CA THR A 7 11.61 3.35 -8.55
C THR A 7 11.45 2.34 -9.68
N ASN A 8 12.55 2.07 -10.40
CA ASN A 8 12.60 1.06 -11.46
C ASN A 8 12.17 -0.34 -11.00
N SER A 9 12.48 -0.70 -9.76
CA SER A 9 12.08 -1.99 -9.18
C SER A 9 10.58 -2.09 -8.93
N MET A 10 9.93 -1.00 -8.50
CA MET A 10 8.47 -0.94 -8.35
C MET A 10 7.76 -1.08 -9.69
N ILE A 11 8.28 -0.41 -10.73
CA ILE A 11 7.72 -0.47 -12.09
C ILE A 11 7.83 -1.89 -12.64
N ALA A 12 9.01 -2.51 -12.54
CA ALA A 12 9.22 -3.89 -13.01
C ALA A 12 8.33 -4.89 -12.28
N ALA A 13 8.18 -4.76 -10.96
CA ALA A 13 7.31 -5.62 -10.17
C ALA A 13 5.82 -5.45 -10.55
N ALA A 14 5.37 -4.21 -10.77
CA ALA A 14 4.00 -3.94 -11.19
C ALA A 14 3.72 -4.53 -12.59
N MET A 15 4.66 -4.40 -13.52
CA MET A 15 4.57 -5.00 -14.85
C MET A 15 4.47 -6.53 -14.79
N ASP A 16 5.39 -7.19 -14.06
CA ASP A 16 5.42 -8.65 -13.94
C ASP A 16 4.13 -9.20 -13.31
N ILE A 17 3.70 -8.62 -12.18
CA ILE A 17 2.47 -9.04 -11.50
C ILE A 17 1.26 -8.77 -12.40
N GLY A 18 1.15 -7.57 -12.97
CA GLY A 18 -0.01 -7.20 -13.78
C GLY A 18 -0.14 -8.02 -15.06
N THR A 19 0.96 -8.38 -15.72
CA THR A 19 0.90 -9.31 -16.86
C THR A 19 0.54 -10.73 -16.42
N ARG A 20 1.12 -11.23 -15.32
CA ARG A 20 0.81 -12.58 -14.81
C ARG A 20 -0.63 -12.75 -14.34
N THR A 21 -1.24 -11.70 -13.79
CA THR A 21 -2.64 -11.73 -13.32
C THR A 21 -3.65 -11.38 -14.42
N GLY A 22 -3.19 -11.06 -15.64
CA GLY A 22 -4.04 -10.64 -16.75
C GLY A 22 -4.58 -9.21 -16.61
N LEU A 23 -4.09 -8.45 -15.64
CA LEU A 23 -4.47 -7.06 -15.39
C LEU A 23 -3.87 -6.10 -16.43
N PHE A 24 -2.70 -6.45 -16.97
CA PHE A 24 -2.07 -5.79 -18.10
C PHE A 24 -2.00 -6.72 -19.30
N ALA A 25 -2.07 -6.13 -20.50
CA ALA A 25 -1.73 -6.84 -21.72
C ALA A 25 -0.27 -7.36 -21.66
N PRO A 26 0.08 -8.41 -22.42
CA PRO A 26 1.46 -8.85 -22.55
C PRO A 26 2.34 -7.71 -23.07
N GLY A 27 3.35 -7.32 -22.30
CA GLY A 27 4.24 -6.20 -22.63
C GLY A 27 3.61 -4.81 -22.40
N PRO A 28 3.20 -4.47 -21.16
CA PRO A 28 2.69 -3.13 -20.88
C PRO A 28 3.76 -2.07 -21.16
N LYS A 29 3.37 -0.90 -21.64
CA LYS A 29 4.31 0.20 -21.79
C LYS A 29 4.74 0.69 -20.42
N ARG A 30 6.05 0.75 -20.21
CA ARG A 30 6.67 1.17 -18.94
C ARG A 30 6.15 2.54 -18.48
N ASP A 31 6.02 3.49 -19.41
CA ASP A 31 5.57 4.86 -19.11
C ASP A 31 4.12 4.92 -18.61
N ASP A 32 3.26 4.04 -19.12
CA ASP A 32 1.86 3.97 -18.67
C ASP A 32 1.79 3.42 -17.24
N VAL A 33 2.64 2.45 -16.92
CA VAL A 33 2.76 1.89 -15.56
C VAL A 33 3.33 2.91 -14.59
N ILE A 34 4.33 3.72 -15.02
CA ILE A 34 4.85 4.84 -14.23
C ILE A 34 3.73 5.82 -13.90
N LYS A 35 3.03 6.33 -14.92
CA LYS A 35 1.94 7.31 -14.74
C LYS A 35 0.81 6.76 -13.87
N MET A 36 0.50 5.48 -13.99
CA MET A 36 -0.49 4.82 -13.13
C MET A 36 -0.04 4.81 -11.66
N ILE A 37 1.20 4.42 -11.39
CA ILE A 37 1.76 4.40 -10.03
C ILE A 37 1.82 5.83 -9.46
N GLU A 38 2.29 6.81 -10.25
CA GLU A 38 2.34 8.21 -9.86
C GLU A 38 0.94 8.78 -9.58
N GLY A 39 -0.06 8.43 -10.40
CA GLY A 39 -1.45 8.81 -10.21
C GLY A 39 -2.04 8.25 -8.92
N VAL A 40 -1.78 6.96 -8.62
CA VAL A 40 -2.19 6.33 -7.35
C VAL A 40 -1.50 6.98 -6.17
N LEU A 41 -0.19 7.22 -6.24
CA LEU A 41 0.55 7.88 -5.17
C LEU A 41 0.09 9.33 -4.95
N SER A 42 -0.27 10.04 -6.02
CA SER A 42 -0.81 11.40 -5.94
C SER A 42 -2.21 11.40 -5.33
N PHE A 43 -3.06 10.44 -5.67
CA PHE A 43 -4.39 10.27 -5.08
C PHE A 43 -4.31 9.90 -3.60
N VAL A 44 -3.46 8.93 -3.24
CA VAL A 44 -3.20 8.52 -1.85
C VAL A 44 -2.53 9.65 -1.06
N GLY A 45 -1.62 10.40 -1.69
CA GLY A 45 -0.95 11.56 -1.10
C GLY A 45 -1.88 12.76 -0.89
N ALA A 46 -2.86 12.97 -1.77
CA ALA A 46 -3.90 13.99 -1.60
C ALA A 46 -4.92 13.62 -0.52
N HIS A 47 -5.18 12.32 -0.32
CA HIS A 47 -5.98 11.79 0.80
C HIS A 47 -5.18 11.62 2.11
N ALA A 48 -3.86 11.85 2.10
CA ALA A 48 -2.98 11.79 3.28
C ALA A 48 -3.14 12.98 4.25
N ALA A 49 -4.32 13.60 4.28
CA ALA A 49 -4.71 14.53 5.34
C ALA A 49 -5.15 13.79 6.62
N ASP A 50 -5.48 12.48 6.54
CA ASP A 50 -5.73 11.66 7.72
C ASP A 50 -4.49 10.86 8.12
N ARG A 51 -4.06 11.02 9.38
CA ARG A 51 -2.86 10.40 9.97
C ARG A 51 -2.85 8.87 9.91
N PHE A 52 -4.02 8.23 9.73
CA PHE A 52 -4.21 6.78 9.67
C PHE A 52 -4.97 6.36 8.40
N ASN A 53 -4.29 5.66 7.49
CA ASN A 53 -4.74 5.36 6.13
C ASN A 53 -5.08 3.88 5.87
N CYS A 54 -4.94 3.01 6.88
CA CYS A 54 -5.28 1.60 6.76
C CYS A 54 -6.00 1.06 8.01
N ARG A 55 -6.59 -0.12 7.89
CA ARG A 55 -7.09 -0.94 9.00
C ARG A 55 -6.25 -2.19 9.10
N VAL A 56 -5.94 -2.57 10.33
CA VAL A 56 -5.19 -3.79 10.64
C VAL A 56 -5.86 -4.53 11.78
N ARG A 57 -5.77 -5.85 11.80
CA ARG A 57 -6.21 -6.64 12.96
C ARG A 57 -5.12 -6.63 14.02
N THR A 58 -5.53 -6.51 15.27
CA THR A 58 -4.66 -6.69 16.43
C THR A 58 -4.13 -8.12 16.48
N ALA A 59 -3.00 -8.33 17.17
CA ALA A 59 -2.35 -9.64 17.27
C ALA A 59 -3.23 -10.74 17.89
N ASP A 60 -4.23 -10.36 18.68
CA ASP A 60 -5.24 -11.27 19.24
C ASP A 60 -6.38 -11.60 18.25
N GLY A 61 -6.39 -10.99 17.05
CA GLY A 61 -7.37 -11.18 15.99
C GLY A 61 -8.76 -10.62 16.30
N LYS A 62 -8.97 -10.01 17.48
CA LYS A 62 -10.29 -9.65 18.00
C LYS A 62 -10.75 -8.25 17.61
N LYS A 63 -9.83 -7.37 17.21
CA LYS A 63 -10.14 -5.97 16.96
C LYS A 63 -9.49 -5.47 15.68
N GLU A 64 -10.24 -4.70 14.90
CA GLU A 64 -9.68 -3.87 13.83
C GLU A 64 -9.32 -2.50 14.41
N VAL A 65 -8.08 -2.07 14.18
CA VAL A 65 -7.58 -0.75 14.59
C VAL A 65 -7.12 0.02 13.37
N ARG A 66 -7.20 1.36 13.45
CA ARG A 66 -6.67 2.22 12.40
C ARG A 66 -5.15 2.24 12.49
N GLY A 67 -4.49 2.31 11.35
CA GLY A 67 -3.04 2.35 11.26
C GLY A 67 -2.55 3.19 10.10
N ARG A 68 -1.25 3.41 10.10
CA ARG A 68 -0.50 4.12 9.08
C ARG A 68 0.63 3.23 8.60
N ILE A 69 0.68 2.96 7.30
CA ILE A 69 1.84 2.27 6.72
C ILE A 69 3.04 3.24 6.78
N VAL A 70 4.06 2.86 7.54
CA VAL A 70 5.32 3.61 7.68
C VAL A 70 6.26 3.28 6.52
N GLY A 71 6.28 2.01 6.09
CA GLY A 71 7.11 1.54 4.98
C GLY A 71 7.23 0.02 4.93
N PRO A 72 8.03 -0.53 4.00
CA PRO A 72 8.31 -1.95 3.93
C PRO A 72 9.12 -2.43 5.15
N ALA A 73 8.89 -3.65 5.60
CA ALA A 73 9.71 -4.29 6.61
C ALA A 73 10.99 -4.86 5.93
N PRO A 74 12.20 -4.41 6.32
CA PRO A 74 13.44 -4.84 5.65
C PRO A 74 13.76 -6.31 5.91
N GLU A 75 13.23 -6.88 6.99
CA GLU A 75 13.50 -8.24 7.45
C GLU A 75 12.78 -9.30 6.61
N ARG A 76 11.67 -8.96 5.92
CA ARG A 76 10.86 -9.94 5.19
C ARG A 76 10.11 -9.32 4.01
N ARG A 77 10.33 -9.88 2.81
CA ARG A 77 9.66 -9.44 1.58
C ARG A 77 8.14 -9.62 1.71
N GLY A 78 7.37 -8.59 1.33
CA GLY A 78 5.91 -8.59 1.39
C GLY A 78 5.31 -8.18 2.76
N PHE A 79 6.17 -7.84 3.72
CA PHE A 79 5.75 -7.32 5.03
C PHE A 79 5.95 -5.81 5.11
N PHE A 80 5.16 -5.16 5.94
CA PHE A 80 5.15 -3.72 6.13
C PHE A 80 5.20 -3.38 7.62
N ARG A 81 5.85 -2.26 7.93
CA ARG A 81 5.80 -1.61 9.23
C ARG A 81 4.56 -0.71 9.26
N VAL A 82 3.67 -0.95 10.21
CA VAL A 82 2.43 -0.20 10.40
C VAL A 82 2.43 0.40 11.80
N GLU A 83 2.20 1.71 11.91
CA GLU A 83 1.98 2.41 13.18
C GLU A 83 0.47 2.51 13.42
N THR A 84 -0.03 1.92 14.49
CA THR A 84 -1.45 1.94 14.86
C THR A 84 -1.81 3.22 15.60
N GLU A 85 -3.11 3.54 15.67
CA GLU A 85 -3.60 4.75 16.36
C GLU A 85 -3.33 4.79 17.87
N ASP A 86 -3.11 3.62 18.48
CA ASP A 86 -2.66 3.48 19.87
C ASP A 86 -1.12 3.59 20.03
N GLY A 87 -0.41 3.96 18.97
CA GLY A 87 1.03 4.23 18.98
C GLY A 87 1.92 2.98 18.93
N LYS A 88 1.35 1.79 18.68
CA LYS A 88 2.13 0.56 18.53
C LYS A 88 2.65 0.40 17.11
N GLN A 89 3.78 -0.29 16.99
CA GLN A 89 4.30 -0.71 15.70
C GLN A 89 4.02 -2.20 15.49
N LEU A 90 3.36 -2.51 14.37
CA LEU A 90 3.07 -3.86 13.94
C LEU A 90 3.86 -4.18 12.65
N PHE A 91 4.24 -5.44 12.53
CA PHE A 91 4.92 -5.99 11.36
C PHE A 91 3.98 -7.01 10.70
N LEU A 92 3.32 -6.59 9.63
CA LEU A 92 2.19 -7.33 9.06
C LEU A 92 2.46 -7.67 7.60
N SER A 93 1.91 -8.80 7.15
CA SER A 93 1.84 -9.11 5.72
C SER A 93 0.96 -8.08 5.01
N GLY A 94 1.26 -7.76 3.75
CA GLY A 94 0.38 -6.92 2.94
C GLY A 94 -1.06 -7.46 2.84
N ASN A 95 -1.25 -8.77 2.98
CA ASN A 95 -2.57 -9.41 2.96
C ASN A 95 -3.40 -9.14 4.23
N GLU A 96 -2.77 -8.64 5.29
CA GLU A 96 -3.40 -8.33 6.59
C GLU A 96 -3.70 -6.84 6.74
N ILE A 97 -3.43 -6.05 5.69
CA ILE A 97 -3.63 -4.60 5.64
C ILE A 97 -4.80 -4.29 4.73
N TYR A 98 -5.84 -3.73 5.32
CA TYR A 98 -7.05 -3.35 4.59
C TYR A 98 -7.05 -1.83 4.35
N PRO A 99 -7.43 -1.37 3.15
CA PRO A 99 -7.55 0.06 2.89
C PRO A 99 -8.61 0.68 3.81
N TYR A 100 -8.31 1.85 4.36
CA TYR A 100 -9.30 2.65 5.06
C TYR A 100 -10.16 3.37 4.01
N SER A 101 -11.25 2.71 3.59
CA SER A 101 -12.23 3.32 2.70
C SER A 101 -13.24 4.14 3.51
N THR A 102 -13.35 5.43 3.23
CA THR A 102 -14.47 6.27 3.70
C THR A 102 -15.75 6.00 2.89
N TYR A 103 -15.68 5.16 1.85
CA TYR A 103 -16.83 4.79 1.04
C TYR A 103 -17.73 3.81 1.80
N LYS A 104 -18.86 4.30 2.32
CA LYS A 104 -19.95 3.45 2.76
C LYS A 104 -20.64 2.86 1.52
N PRO A 105 -20.72 1.53 1.35
CA PRO A 105 -21.66 0.96 0.39
C PRO A 105 -23.07 1.40 0.81
N ARG A 106 -23.84 1.93 -0.14
CA ARG A 106 -25.28 2.17 0.06
C ARG A 106 -26.03 0.86 0.03
#